data_AF-A0A9X1MA90-F1
#
_entry.id   AF-A0A9X1MA90-F1
#
_cell.length_a   1.000
_cell.length_b   1.000
_cell.length_c   1.000
_cell.angle_alpha   90.00
_cell.angle_beta   90.00
_cell.angle_gamma   90.00
#
_symmetry.space_group_name_H-M   'P 1'
#
loop_
_entity.id
_entity.type
_entity.pdbx_description
1 polymer ?
#
loop_
_entity_poly.entity_id
_entity_poly.type
_entity_poly.pdbx_seq_one_letter_code
_entity_poly.pdbx_strand_id
1 'polypeptide(L)'
;MVSTFGIEEEFLLIDPLTGFPTGSPQVMRTLRAAVRPNFHSSVELLDAQVESSTPVCTSREEAMDSLLAFRSLLASASSAAGVRVAATGAAPQIPDTPASLTATDRYRKMGRLTGGIAHEQYVNGTHIHVGIPTRDAGVRVLNGLRPWLALLGAVAANSPFWRGRDTSFASWRMVHYRRWSVQGCPPIFADAADYDRRLQGLLETDVVLDAGHVGWAARLSESYPTVEVRIADAQLEAGDSVLLATLVRGLVSSLAAAGAAPRPPDPELLDAGLWQAARFGLGANLVSHPGGSVPAASRLAALLDFVAPALEEAGDTEFVAAGIHRVLGGHAGSAAGSGTGAERQRRAVRQGGEPALAELFTRSLVLEP
;
A
#
# COMPACT_ATOMS: atom_id res chain seq x y z
N MET A 1 -11.23 -12.19 -20.47
CA MET A 1 -10.12 -13.00 -19.91
C MET A 1 -9.67 -12.25 -18.68
N VAL A 2 -9.81 -12.86 -17.52
CA VAL A 2 -9.57 -12.20 -16.23
C VAL A 2 -8.09 -11.82 -16.11
N SER A 3 -7.81 -10.56 -15.79
CA SER A 3 -6.44 -10.05 -15.62
C SER A 3 -5.74 -10.76 -14.46
N THR A 4 -4.45 -11.08 -14.62
CA THR A 4 -3.60 -11.57 -13.53
C THR A 4 -3.19 -10.42 -12.61
N PHE A 5 -2.82 -10.74 -11.37
CA PHE A 5 -2.34 -9.75 -10.42
C PHE A 5 -1.30 -10.32 -9.46
N GLY A 6 -0.60 -9.45 -8.74
CA GLY A 6 0.35 -9.82 -7.69
C GLY A 6 0.34 -8.78 -6.57
N ILE A 7 0.71 -9.19 -5.36
CA ILE A 7 0.70 -8.35 -4.17
C ILE A 7 2.09 -8.37 -3.55
N GLU A 8 2.66 -7.19 -3.30
CA GLU A 8 3.84 -7.01 -2.46
C GLU A 8 3.40 -6.44 -1.11
N GLU A 9 3.93 -6.98 -0.01
CA GLU A 9 3.65 -6.51 1.35
C GLU A 9 4.94 -6.21 2.10
N GLU A 10 4.99 -5.05 2.74
CA GLU A 10 6.07 -4.63 3.61
C GLU A 10 5.62 -4.70 5.09
N PHE A 11 6.52 -5.14 5.97
CA PHE A 11 6.28 -5.34 7.40
C PHE A 11 7.39 -4.70 8.23
N LEU A 12 7.05 -4.25 9.45
CA LEU A 12 8.05 -3.85 10.45
C LEU A 12 8.26 -4.95 11.47
N LEU A 13 9.53 -5.24 11.75
CA LEU A 13 9.95 -5.94 12.95
C LEU A 13 10.09 -4.91 14.09
N ILE A 14 9.53 -5.24 15.25
CA ILE A 14 9.42 -4.35 16.40
C ILE A 14 10.00 -5.02 17.65
N ASP A 15 10.80 -4.27 18.39
CA ASP A 15 11.28 -4.67 19.71
C ASP A 15 10.10 -4.70 20.70
N PRO A 16 9.84 -5.83 21.38
CA PRO A 16 8.65 -6.00 22.19
C PRO A 16 8.65 -5.18 23.49
N LEU A 17 9.79 -4.65 23.92
CA LEU A 17 9.93 -3.87 25.15
C LEU A 17 9.78 -2.37 24.89
N THR A 18 10.39 -1.89 23.81
CA THR A 18 10.44 -0.46 23.47
C THR A 18 9.35 -0.04 22.47
N GLY A 19 8.84 -0.98 21.66
CA GLY A 19 7.95 -0.66 20.55
C GLY A 19 8.66 -0.02 19.35
N PHE A 20 9.99 0.08 19.36
CA PHE A 20 10.76 0.62 18.25
C PHE A 20 11.00 -0.42 17.14
N PRO A 21 11.08 0.01 15.87
CA PRO A 21 11.56 -0.82 14.79
C PRO A 21 12.94 -1.40 15.08
N THR A 22 13.14 -2.70 14.82
CA THR A 22 14.41 -3.38 15.09
C THR A 22 14.70 -4.44 14.03
N GLY A 23 15.94 -4.49 13.53
CA GLY A 23 16.35 -5.54 12.60
C GLY A 23 16.56 -6.90 13.28
N SER A 24 16.29 -7.99 12.55
CA SER A 24 16.59 -9.34 13.03
C SER A 24 17.21 -10.22 11.94
N PRO A 25 18.55 -10.40 11.95
CA PRO A 25 19.24 -11.32 11.03
C PRO A 25 18.76 -12.77 11.17
N GLN A 26 18.27 -13.17 12.36
CA GLN A 26 17.69 -14.50 12.56
C GLN A 26 16.40 -14.68 11.77
N VAL A 27 15.47 -13.71 11.82
CA VAL A 27 14.24 -13.74 11.01
C VAL A 27 14.60 -13.86 9.53
N MET A 28 15.49 -13.01 9.02
CA MET A 28 15.87 -13.03 7.60
C MET A 28 16.52 -14.34 7.17
N ARG A 29 17.34 -14.97 8.02
CA ARG A 29 17.90 -16.31 7.73
C ARG A 29 16.81 -17.37 7.63
N THR A 30 15.85 -17.36 8.55
CA THR A 30 14.72 -18.32 8.53
C THR A 30 13.86 -18.15 7.28
N LEU A 31 13.54 -16.90 6.91
CA LEU A 31 12.76 -16.62 5.70
C LEU A 31 13.48 -17.09 4.43
N ARG A 32 14.77 -16.78 4.29
CA ARG A 32 15.58 -17.21 3.13
C ARG A 32 15.78 -18.72 3.04
N ALA A 33 15.81 -19.41 4.18
CA ALA A 33 15.94 -20.86 4.23
C ALA A 33 14.64 -21.60 3.86
N ALA A 34 13.49 -20.92 3.94
CA ALA A 34 12.22 -21.49 3.53
C ALA A 34 12.16 -21.58 2.00
N VAL A 35 12.61 -22.71 1.44
CA VAL A 35 12.47 -23.00 0.01
C VAL A 35 11.01 -23.31 -0.29
N ARG A 36 10.24 -22.29 -0.68
CA ARG A 36 8.89 -22.44 -1.22
C ARG A 36 8.87 -21.93 -2.67
N PRO A 37 8.30 -22.68 -3.63
CA PRO A 37 8.10 -22.18 -4.98
C PRO A 37 7.32 -20.86 -4.92
N ASN A 38 7.79 -19.86 -5.66
CA ASN A 38 7.17 -18.53 -5.77
C ASN A 38 7.12 -17.67 -4.50
N PHE A 39 7.88 -18.03 -3.46
CA PHE A 39 8.13 -17.17 -2.31
C PHE A 39 9.32 -16.26 -2.59
N HIS A 40 9.11 -14.95 -2.57
CA HIS A 40 10.18 -13.98 -2.61
C HIS A 40 10.15 -13.18 -1.32
N SER A 41 11.28 -13.13 -0.62
CA SER A 41 11.46 -12.29 0.56
C SER A 41 12.76 -11.51 0.44
N SER A 42 12.67 -10.18 0.52
CA SER A 42 13.80 -9.25 0.45
C SER A 42 13.99 -8.54 1.80
N VAL A 43 15.16 -7.94 1.93
CA VAL A 43 15.38 -6.83 2.88
C VAL A 43 14.93 -5.55 2.17
N GLU A 44 14.29 -4.64 2.91
CA GLU A 44 13.90 -3.33 2.38
C GLU A 44 14.92 -2.25 2.77
N LEU A 45 14.62 -0.96 2.54
CA LEU A 45 15.52 0.16 2.82
C LEU A 45 16.10 0.14 4.24
N LEU A 46 15.27 -0.14 5.25
CA LEU A 46 15.68 -0.25 6.64
C LEU A 46 15.82 -1.72 7.06
N ASP A 47 16.78 -2.02 7.91
CA ASP A 47 17.04 -3.39 8.38
C ASP A 47 15.92 -3.99 9.24
N ALA A 48 15.04 -3.13 9.78
CA ALA A 48 13.84 -3.47 10.51
C ALA A 48 12.65 -3.87 9.63
N GLN A 49 12.79 -3.82 8.30
CA GLN A 49 11.70 -4.08 7.37
C GLN A 49 11.87 -5.42 6.65
N VAL A 50 10.75 -6.11 6.48
CA VAL A 50 10.64 -7.36 5.72
C VAL A 50 9.67 -7.13 4.58
N GLU A 51 10.05 -7.51 3.36
CA GLU A 51 9.18 -7.47 2.18
C GLU A 51 8.84 -8.90 1.74
N SER A 52 7.62 -9.08 1.24
CA SER A 52 7.19 -10.29 0.54
C SER A 52 6.45 -9.98 -0.74
N SER A 53 6.46 -10.93 -1.67
CA SER A 53 5.66 -10.85 -2.90
C SER A 53 4.97 -12.18 -3.15
N THR A 54 3.71 -12.14 -3.60
CA THR A 54 2.99 -13.31 -4.10
C THR A 54 3.56 -13.80 -5.43
N PRO A 55 3.26 -15.04 -5.87
CA PRO A 55 3.26 -15.36 -7.30
C PRO A 55 2.34 -14.42 -8.10
N VAL A 56 2.40 -14.56 -9.42
CA VAL A 56 1.33 -14.09 -10.30
C VAL A 56 0.08 -14.93 -10.02
N CYS A 57 -0.94 -14.29 -9.47
CA CYS A 57 -2.22 -14.89 -9.11
C CYS A 57 -3.27 -14.67 -10.21
N THR A 58 -4.19 -15.63 -10.31
CA THR A 58 -5.37 -15.57 -11.19
C THR A 58 -6.67 -15.45 -10.39
N SER A 59 -6.67 -15.86 -9.13
CA SER A 59 -7.81 -15.78 -8.23
C SER A 59 -7.46 -15.14 -6.87
N ARG A 60 -8.49 -14.70 -6.13
CA ARG A 60 -8.33 -14.15 -4.78
C ARG A 60 -7.91 -15.22 -3.77
N GLU A 61 -8.31 -16.47 -3.99
CA GLU A 61 -7.93 -17.63 -3.16
C GLU A 61 -6.44 -17.89 -3.24
N GLU A 62 -5.86 -17.92 -4.45
CA GLU A 62 -4.42 -18.09 -4.65
C GLU A 62 -3.61 -17.00 -3.94
N ALA A 63 -4.09 -15.75 -4.02
CA ALA A 63 -3.47 -14.63 -3.33
C ALA A 63 -3.56 -14.78 -1.81
N MET A 64 -4.75 -15.11 -1.29
CA MET A 64 -4.98 -15.30 0.15
C MET A 64 -4.07 -16.39 0.72
N ASP A 65 -4.02 -17.56 0.08
CA ASP A 65 -3.20 -18.69 0.52
C ASP A 65 -1.72 -18.31 0.54
N SER A 66 -1.23 -17.61 -0.49
CA SER A 66 0.16 -17.16 -0.55
C SER A 66 0.49 -16.17 0.58
N LEU A 67 -0.38 -15.17 0.82
CA LEU A 67 -0.17 -14.16 1.85
C LEU A 67 -0.19 -14.79 3.25
N LEU A 68 -1.19 -15.62 3.56
CA LEU A 68 -1.29 -16.30 4.86
C LEU A 68 -0.11 -17.25 5.10
N ALA A 69 0.33 -17.97 4.05
CA ALA A 69 1.49 -18.83 4.14
C ALA A 69 2.77 -18.04 4.50
N PHE A 70 2.93 -16.82 3.97
CA PHE A 70 4.08 -15.96 4.27
C PHE A 70 3.97 -15.37 5.66
N ARG A 71 2.82 -14.78 5.98
CA ARG A 71 2.58 -14.14 7.28
C ARG A 71 2.70 -15.13 8.44
N SER A 72 2.28 -16.38 8.24
CA SER A 72 2.46 -17.47 9.23
C SER A 72 3.92 -17.85 9.44
N LEU A 73 4.70 -17.92 8.36
CA LEU A 73 6.14 -18.15 8.45
C LEU A 73 6.84 -16.98 9.16
N LEU A 74 6.51 -15.74 8.78
CA LEU A 74 7.05 -14.53 9.39
C LEU A 74 6.70 -14.45 10.88
N ALA A 75 5.46 -14.76 11.26
CA ALA A 75 5.01 -14.80 12.64
C ALA A 75 5.84 -15.80 13.46
N SER A 76 6.00 -17.02 12.94
CA SER A 76 6.75 -18.09 13.59
C SER A 76 8.24 -17.74 13.72
N ALA A 77 8.85 -17.22 12.65
CA ALA A 77 10.25 -16.79 12.64
C ALA A 77 10.52 -15.65 13.63
N SER A 78 9.59 -14.68 13.70
CA SER A 78 9.70 -13.52 14.59
C SER A 78 9.52 -13.90 16.05
N SER A 79 8.55 -14.76 16.35
CA SER A 79 8.35 -15.32 17.69
C SER A 79 9.60 -16.06 18.17
N ALA A 80 10.20 -16.91 17.33
CA ALA A 80 11.44 -17.63 17.66
C ALA A 80 12.67 -16.71 17.85
N ALA A 81 12.65 -15.51 17.26
CA ALA A 81 13.69 -14.50 17.40
C ALA A 81 13.40 -13.47 18.50
N GLY A 82 12.26 -13.58 19.21
CA GLY A 82 11.89 -12.65 20.28
C GLY A 82 11.50 -11.25 19.80
N VAL A 83 11.10 -11.08 18.54
CA VAL A 83 10.63 -9.81 17.97
C VAL A 83 9.16 -9.90 17.59
N ARG A 84 8.47 -8.76 17.52
CA ARG A 84 7.09 -8.67 17.01
C ARG A 84 7.08 -8.20 15.57
N VAL A 85 5.95 -8.43 14.90
CA VAL A 85 5.70 -7.97 13.53
C VAL A 85 4.53 -7.01 13.56
N ALA A 86 4.65 -5.90 12.84
CA ALA A 86 3.54 -4.98 12.60
C ALA A 86 3.34 -4.77 11.10
N ALA A 87 2.14 -5.11 10.63
CA ALA A 87 1.67 -4.79 9.29
C ALA A 87 0.90 -3.46 9.34
N THR A 88 1.62 -2.36 9.16
CA THR A 88 1.14 -0.99 9.32
C THR A 88 1.87 -0.06 8.38
N GLY A 89 1.19 0.98 7.90
CA GLY A 89 1.77 1.92 6.94
C GLY A 89 2.94 2.74 7.48
N ALA A 90 3.01 2.96 8.81
CA ALA A 90 4.09 3.66 9.48
C ALA A 90 4.32 3.07 10.87
N ALA A 91 5.58 3.08 11.31
CA ALA A 91 5.94 2.72 12.68
C ALA A 91 5.21 3.63 13.68
N PRO A 92 4.43 3.07 14.62
CA PRO A 92 3.73 3.88 15.63
C PRO A 92 4.68 4.69 16.52
N GLN A 93 5.84 4.10 16.81
CA GLN A 93 6.90 4.63 17.65
C GLN A 93 8.22 4.49 16.89
N ILE A 94 9.12 5.47 17.00
CA ILE A 94 10.47 5.42 16.41
C ILE A 94 11.48 5.99 17.42
N PRO A 95 12.75 5.57 17.36
CA PRO A 95 13.80 6.18 18.18
C PRO A 95 14.13 7.61 17.70
N ASP A 96 14.75 8.40 18.58
CA ASP A 96 15.29 9.72 18.21
C ASP A 96 16.57 9.63 17.37
N THR A 97 17.19 8.45 17.34
CA THR A 97 18.38 8.19 16.52
C THR A 97 17.99 7.86 15.07
N PRO A 98 18.79 8.27 14.08
CA PRO A 98 18.57 7.89 12.68
C PRO A 98 18.48 6.39 12.48
N ALA A 99 17.59 5.94 11.59
CA ALA A 99 17.46 4.52 11.28
C ALA A 99 18.73 3.93 10.63
N SER A 100 18.97 2.65 10.90
CA SER A 100 19.98 1.86 10.19
C SER A 100 19.48 1.51 8.79
N LEU A 101 20.24 1.94 7.77
CA LEU A 101 19.98 1.54 6.39
C LEU A 101 20.52 0.12 6.16
N THR A 102 19.79 -0.68 5.41
CA THR A 102 20.25 -1.98 4.94
C THR A 102 21.59 -1.81 4.20
N ALA A 103 22.55 -2.67 4.50
CA ALA A 103 23.95 -2.54 4.07
C ALA A 103 24.21 -2.90 2.59
N THR A 104 23.38 -2.41 1.66
CA THR A 104 23.61 -2.49 0.21
C THR A 104 24.20 -1.18 -0.32
N ASP A 105 24.93 -1.25 -1.44
CA ASP A 105 25.49 -0.05 -2.07
C ASP A 105 24.40 0.90 -2.57
N ARG A 106 23.27 0.37 -3.02
CA ARG A 106 22.09 1.14 -3.43
C ARG A 106 21.56 1.99 -2.29
N TYR A 107 21.27 1.38 -1.14
CA TYR A 107 20.69 2.11 0.00
C TYR A 107 21.68 3.08 0.66
N ARG A 108 22.98 2.77 0.65
CA ARG A 108 24.01 3.73 1.09
C ARG A 108 24.07 4.97 0.19
N LYS A 109 23.95 4.80 -1.14
CA LYS A 109 23.85 5.93 -2.08
C LYS A 109 22.57 6.74 -1.82
N MET A 110 21.44 6.04 -1.61
CA MET A 110 20.16 6.66 -1.26
C MET A 110 20.26 7.53 -0.01
N GLY A 111 20.80 6.99 1.08
CA GLY A 111 20.97 7.72 2.34
C GLY A 111 21.86 8.96 2.20
N ARG A 112 22.92 8.90 1.38
CA ARG A 112 23.75 10.07 1.10
C ARG A 112 23.01 11.14 0.30
N LEU A 113 22.17 10.74 -0.65
CA LEU A 113 21.42 11.67 -1.50
C LEU A 113 20.29 12.34 -0.73
N THR A 114 19.49 11.59 0.03
CA THR A 114 18.25 12.09 0.64
C THR A 114 18.37 12.44 2.12
N GLY A 115 19.49 12.10 2.74
CA GLY A 115 19.81 12.46 4.13
C GLY A 115 18.74 11.98 5.10
N GLY A 116 18.24 12.90 5.94
CA GLY A 116 17.27 12.59 6.99
C GLY A 116 15.97 11.94 6.50
N ILE A 117 15.61 12.10 5.22
CA ILE A 117 14.40 11.50 4.65
C ILE A 117 14.51 9.97 4.65
N ALA A 118 15.63 9.41 4.16
CA ALA A 118 15.84 7.96 4.16
C ALA A 118 15.90 7.38 5.57
N HIS A 119 16.50 8.10 6.52
CA HIS A 119 16.62 7.65 7.91
C HIS A 119 15.32 7.71 8.72
N GLU A 120 14.28 8.35 8.19
CA GLU A 120 12.95 8.36 8.78
C GLU A 120 11.96 7.43 8.06
N GLN A 121 12.38 6.70 7.03
CA GLN A 121 11.50 5.89 6.16
C GLN A 121 10.98 4.60 6.83
N TYR A 122 10.53 4.68 8.08
CA TYR A 122 9.84 3.62 8.82
C TYR A 122 8.37 3.46 8.35
N VAL A 123 8.17 3.43 7.03
CA VAL A 123 6.86 3.35 6.38
C VAL A 123 6.81 2.14 5.45
N ASN A 124 5.66 1.46 5.40
CA ASN A 124 5.47 0.21 4.68
C ASN A 124 4.26 0.27 3.77
N GLY A 125 4.39 -0.22 2.55
CA GLY A 125 3.33 -0.29 1.56
C GLY A 125 2.71 -1.66 1.39
N THR A 126 1.55 -1.66 0.75
CA THR A 126 1.08 -2.80 -0.05
C THR A 126 1.09 -2.35 -1.51
N HIS A 127 1.83 -3.04 -2.38
CA HIS A 127 1.85 -2.74 -3.81
C HIS A 127 1.07 -3.79 -4.57
N ILE A 128 0.25 -3.35 -5.52
CA ILE A 128 -0.61 -4.24 -6.30
C ILE A 128 -0.22 -4.11 -7.76
N HIS A 129 0.25 -5.22 -8.33
CA HIS A 129 0.54 -5.37 -9.75
C HIS A 129 -0.67 -5.95 -10.46
N VAL A 130 -1.05 -5.40 -11.61
CA VAL A 130 -2.08 -5.97 -12.48
C VAL A 130 -1.55 -6.08 -13.91
N GLY A 131 -1.68 -7.27 -14.49
CA GLY A 131 -1.22 -7.58 -15.84
C GLY A 131 -1.87 -6.68 -16.90
N ILE A 132 -1.06 -6.21 -17.85
CA ILE A 132 -1.51 -5.40 -18.99
C ILE A 132 -1.03 -6.02 -20.30
N PRO A 133 -1.82 -5.91 -21.39
CA PRO A 133 -1.48 -6.55 -22.66
C PRO A 133 -0.33 -5.83 -23.39
N THR A 134 -0.20 -4.52 -23.23
CA THR A 134 0.87 -3.69 -23.82
C THR A 134 1.21 -2.50 -22.92
N ARG A 135 2.41 -1.93 -23.08
CA ARG A 135 2.81 -0.71 -22.34
C ARG A 135 1.89 0.47 -22.63
N ASP A 136 1.43 0.64 -23.87
CA ASP A 136 0.49 1.73 -24.22
C ASP A 136 -0.88 1.53 -23.56
N ALA A 137 -1.37 0.29 -23.44
CA ALA A 137 -2.55 0.00 -22.64
C ALA A 137 -2.31 0.34 -21.16
N GLY A 138 -1.12 0.03 -20.65
CA GLY A 138 -0.66 0.45 -19.32
C GLY A 138 -0.71 1.96 -19.12
N VAL A 139 -0.24 2.76 -20.07
CA VAL A 139 -0.28 4.23 -20.00
C VAL A 139 -1.72 4.74 -19.95
N ARG A 140 -2.62 4.20 -20.78
CA ARG A 140 -4.04 4.58 -20.74
C ARG A 140 -4.69 4.26 -19.40
N VAL A 141 -4.43 3.06 -18.86
CA VAL A 141 -4.87 2.68 -17.52
C VAL A 141 -4.28 3.62 -16.46
N LEU A 142 -2.98 3.88 -16.51
CA LEU A 142 -2.28 4.75 -15.56
C LEU A 142 -2.89 6.15 -15.53
N ASN A 143 -3.18 6.72 -16.69
CA ASN A 143 -3.88 8.01 -16.81
C ASN A 143 -5.29 7.97 -16.20
N GLY A 144 -6.03 6.87 -16.42
CA GLY A 144 -7.37 6.65 -15.89
C GLY A 144 -7.42 6.35 -14.40
N LEU A 145 -6.33 5.85 -13.80
CA LEU A 145 -6.23 5.57 -12.36
C LEU A 145 -6.15 6.85 -11.52
N ARG A 146 -5.55 7.91 -12.06
CA ARG A 146 -5.30 9.19 -11.37
C ARG A 146 -6.48 9.69 -10.52
N PRO A 147 -7.73 9.80 -11.04
CA PRO A 147 -8.89 10.24 -10.25
C PRO A 147 -9.32 9.29 -9.13
N TRP A 148 -8.79 8.07 -9.05
CA TRP A 148 -9.19 7.05 -8.07
C TRP A 148 -8.14 6.84 -6.96
N LEU A 149 -6.90 7.30 -7.15
CA LEU A 149 -5.79 7.04 -6.21
C LEU A 149 -6.07 7.55 -4.79
N ALA A 150 -6.70 8.72 -4.65
CA ALA A 150 -7.08 9.25 -3.34
C ALA A 150 -8.09 8.35 -2.61
N LEU A 151 -9.09 7.82 -3.33
CA LEU A 151 -10.06 6.89 -2.75
C LEU A 151 -9.38 5.58 -2.34
N LEU A 152 -8.51 5.01 -3.19
CA LEU A 152 -7.76 3.80 -2.85
C LEU A 152 -6.89 3.99 -1.61
N GLY A 153 -6.19 5.12 -1.50
CA GLY A 153 -5.42 5.48 -0.31
C GLY A 153 -6.30 5.62 0.95
N ALA A 154 -7.49 6.20 0.82
CA ALA A 154 -8.44 6.33 1.92
C ALA A 154 -8.97 4.97 2.41
N VAL A 155 -9.29 4.05 1.50
CA VAL A 155 -9.70 2.67 1.83
C VAL A 155 -8.56 1.92 2.52
N ALA A 156 -7.33 2.09 2.03
CA ALA A 156 -6.14 1.40 2.51
C ALA A 156 -5.49 2.03 3.75
N ALA A 157 -6.05 3.10 4.32
CA ALA A 157 -5.38 3.87 5.37
C ALA A 157 -5.16 3.04 6.65
N ASN A 158 -3.89 2.89 7.06
CA ASN A 158 -3.48 2.04 8.16
C ASN A 158 -2.21 2.56 8.87
N SER A 159 -2.07 3.88 9.04
CA SER A 159 -0.91 4.45 9.74
C SER A 159 -1.23 5.72 10.51
N PRO A 160 -2.03 5.65 11.59
CA PRO A 160 -2.46 6.84 12.31
C PRO A 160 -1.42 7.39 13.30
N PHE A 161 -0.40 6.61 13.67
CA PHE A 161 0.56 6.94 14.71
C PHE A 161 1.95 7.28 14.15
N TRP A 162 2.65 8.19 14.83
CA TRP A 162 4.06 8.51 14.60
C TRP A 162 4.69 9.06 15.87
N ARG A 163 5.89 8.61 16.24
CA ARG A 163 6.62 9.04 17.46
C ARG A 163 5.74 8.97 18.73
N GLY A 164 5.00 7.87 18.86
CA GLY A 164 4.18 7.56 20.04
C GLY A 164 2.91 8.40 20.17
N ARG A 165 2.50 9.10 19.09
CA ARG A 165 1.35 10.01 19.11
C ARG A 165 0.41 9.76 17.94
N ASP A 166 -0.89 9.92 18.16
CA ASP A 166 -1.86 9.98 17.06
C ASP A 166 -1.58 11.26 16.26
N THR A 167 -1.28 11.10 14.98
CA THR A 167 -0.96 12.19 14.06
C THR A 167 -2.19 12.96 13.63
N SER A 168 -3.39 12.45 13.94
CA SER A 168 -4.68 12.84 13.36
C SER A 168 -4.80 12.55 11.86
N PHE A 169 -3.84 11.89 11.21
CA PHE A 169 -3.97 11.39 9.83
C PHE A 169 -4.45 9.94 9.83
N ALA A 170 -5.20 9.52 8.82
CA ALA A 170 -5.54 8.12 8.61
C ALA A 170 -4.34 7.35 8.02
N SER A 171 -3.60 7.97 7.09
CA SER A 171 -2.32 7.48 6.58
C SER A 171 -1.22 8.52 6.77
N TRP A 172 -0.36 8.28 7.75
CA TRP A 172 0.87 9.05 7.91
C TRP A 172 1.89 8.71 6.82
N ARG A 173 1.89 7.48 6.29
CA ARG A 173 2.75 7.08 5.16
C ARG A 173 2.57 7.99 3.95
N MET A 174 1.32 8.29 3.58
CA MET A 174 1.03 9.19 2.46
C MET A 174 1.60 10.60 2.70
N VAL A 175 1.55 11.12 3.93
CA VAL A 175 2.16 12.41 4.29
C VAL A 175 3.68 12.33 4.24
N HIS A 176 4.24 11.24 4.76
CA HIS A 176 5.67 10.99 4.82
C HIS A 176 6.32 10.98 3.43
N TYR A 177 5.62 10.37 2.46
CA TYR A 177 6.07 10.27 1.08
C TYR A 177 6.17 11.62 0.36
N ARG A 178 5.47 12.66 0.84
CA ARG A 178 5.48 14.01 0.22
C ARG A 178 6.84 14.70 0.25
N ARG A 179 7.80 14.16 1.01
CA ARG A 179 9.15 14.72 1.17
C ARG A 179 10.12 14.27 0.09
N TRP A 180 9.79 13.19 -0.64
CA TRP A 180 10.65 12.66 -1.70
C TRP A 180 10.62 13.54 -2.95
N SER A 181 11.74 13.56 -3.69
CA SER A 181 11.98 14.46 -4.84
C SER A 181 10.96 14.31 -5.95
N VAL A 182 10.54 13.07 -6.24
CA VAL A 182 9.48 12.75 -7.18
C VAL A 182 8.47 11.84 -6.49
N GLN A 183 7.26 12.36 -6.26
CA GLN A 183 6.23 11.65 -5.50
C GLN A 183 4.81 12.03 -5.93
N GLY A 184 3.83 11.27 -5.45
CA GLY A 184 2.42 11.62 -5.54
C GLY A 184 1.73 11.05 -6.78
N CYS A 185 0.72 11.73 -7.29
CA CYS A 185 -0.02 11.25 -8.47
C CYS A 185 0.89 11.29 -9.71
N PRO A 186 0.97 10.21 -10.52
CA PRO A 186 1.76 10.25 -11.74
C PRO A 186 1.24 11.34 -12.69
N PRO A 187 2.14 11.94 -13.50
CA PRO A 187 1.74 12.82 -14.58
C PRO A 187 0.80 12.14 -15.59
N ILE A 188 0.18 12.94 -16.45
CA ILE A 188 -0.40 12.39 -17.68
C ILE A 188 0.70 12.09 -18.69
N PHE A 189 0.59 10.96 -19.38
CA PHE A 189 1.49 10.56 -20.46
C PHE A 189 0.72 10.35 -21.76
N ALA A 190 1.34 10.69 -22.90
CA ALA A 190 0.72 10.49 -24.21
C ALA A 190 0.67 8.99 -24.60
N ASP A 191 1.79 8.30 -24.41
CA ASP A 191 2.01 6.90 -24.77
C ASP A 191 3.20 6.34 -23.98
N ALA A 192 3.57 5.08 -24.23
CA ALA A 192 4.71 4.45 -23.56
C ALA A 192 6.05 5.16 -23.84
N ALA A 193 6.23 5.74 -25.03
CA ALA A 193 7.46 6.44 -25.39
C ALA A 193 7.59 7.78 -24.64
N ASP A 194 6.49 8.51 -24.44
CA ASP A 194 6.45 9.69 -23.57
C ASP A 194 6.74 9.32 -22.11
N TYR A 195 6.16 8.21 -21.62
CA TYR A 195 6.48 7.69 -20.28
C TYR A 195 7.99 7.45 -20.11
N ASP A 196 8.60 6.70 -21.04
CA ASP A 196 10.02 6.33 -20.98
C ASP A 196 10.92 7.57 -21.09
N ARG A 197 10.62 8.49 -22.02
CA ARG A 197 11.35 9.75 -22.17
C ARG A 197 11.33 10.57 -20.89
N ARG A 198 10.18 10.67 -20.23
CA ARG A 198 10.03 11.47 -19.01
C ARG A 198 10.67 10.83 -17.80
N LEU A 199 10.60 9.50 -17.69
CA LEU A 199 11.33 8.75 -16.67
C LEU A 199 12.84 8.93 -16.85
N GLN A 200 13.34 8.79 -18.08
CA GLN A 200 14.75 9.01 -18.40
C GLN A 200 15.19 10.45 -18.03
N GLY A 201 14.38 11.45 -18.37
CA GLY A 201 14.66 12.84 -17.99
C GLY A 201 14.74 13.05 -16.47
N LEU A 202 13.98 12.29 -15.66
CA LEU A 202 14.11 12.33 -14.19
C LEU A 202 15.42 11.69 -13.71
N LEU A 203 15.83 10.57 -14.33
CA LEU A 203 17.08 9.87 -13.99
C LEU A 203 18.33 10.72 -14.29
N GLU A 204 18.22 11.69 -15.19
CA GLU A 204 19.30 12.62 -15.56
C GLU A 204 19.45 13.82 -14.60
N THR A 205 18.57 13.97 -13.58
CA THR A 205 18.53 15.15 -12.70
C THR A 205 19.45 15.10 -11.47
N ASP A 206 20.21 14.03 -11.28
CA ASP A 206 20.99 13.71 -10.07
C ASP A 206 20.19 13.61 -8.74
N VAL A 207 18.89 13.93 -8.73
CA VAL A 207 18.00 13.82 -7.55
C VAL A 207 17.15 12.55 -7.53
N VAL A 208 17.27 11.72 -8.56
CA VAL A 208 16.66 10.39 -8.70
C VAL A 208 17.78 9.40 -9.03
N LEU A 209 17.90 8.31 -8.26
CA LEU A 209 19.03 7.37 -8.40
C LEU A 209 18.74 6.24 -9.39
N ASP A 210 17.50 5.77 -9.34
CA ASP A 210 16.95 4.72 -10.17
C ASP A 210 15.43 4.93 -10.22
N ALA A 211 14.73 4.25 -11.13
CA ALA A 211 13.29 4.39 -11.25
C ALA A 211 12.53 3.87 -10.02
N GLY A 212 13.15 3.01 -9.22
CA GLY A 212 12.65 2.61 -7.91
C GLY A 212 12.52 3.80 -6.94
N HIS A 213 13.34 4.85 -7.11
CA HIS A 213 13.30 6.09 -6.34
C HIS A 213 12.12 7.01 -6.72
N VAL A 214 11.44 6.75 -7.85
CA VAL A 214 10.25 7.51 -8.27
C VAL A 214 9.04 7.06 -7.45
N GLY A 215 8.65 7.90 -6.49
CA GLY A 215 7.57 7.66 -5.53
C GLY A 215 6.16 7.95 -6.06
N TRP A 216 5.88 7.68 -7.33
CA TRP A 216 4.53 7.81 -7.86
C TRP A 216 3.58 6.77 -7.23
N ALA A 217 2.36 7.20 -6.94
CA ALA A 217 1.29 6.40 -6.36
C ALA A 217 0.80 5.27 -7.26
N ALA A 218 1.09 5.36 -8.57
CA ALA A 218 1.01 4.26 -9.51
C ALA A 218 2.05 4.46 -10.63
N ARG A 219 2.52 3.37 -11.24
CA ARG A 219 3.51 3.40 -12.33
C ARG A 219 3.39 2.18 -13.25
N LEU A 220 4.08 2.21 -14.39
CA LEU A 220 4.38 0.98 -15.13
C LEU A 220 5.52 0.27 -14.39
N SER A 221 5.40 -1.04 -14.20
CA SER A 221 6.50 -1.82 -13.64
C SER A 221 7.63 -1.94 -14.66
N GLU A 222 8.87 -1.88 -14.18
CA GLU A 222 10.07 -2.11 -14.99
C GLU A 222 10.33 -3.60 -15.23
N SER A 223 10.03 -4.40 -14.22
CA SER A 223 10.34 -5.84 -14.20
C SER A 223 9.21 -6.68 -14.79
N TYR A 224 7.98 -6.19 -14.73
CA TYR A 224 6.79 -6.96 -15.11
C TYR A 224 5.89 -6.17 -16.08
N PRO A 225 5.18 -6.84 -17.00
CA PRO A 225 4.21 -6.21 -17.89
C PRO A 225 2.92 -5.88 -17.12
N THR A 226 3.03 -4.99 -16.13
CA THR A 226 1.96 -4.66 -15.18
C THR A 226 1.88 -3.16 -14.94
N VAL A 227 0.68 -2.68 -14.60
CA VAL A 227 0.54 -1.43 -13.84
C VAL A 227 0.67 -1.77 -12.36
N GLU A 228 1.46 -1.00 -11.66
CA GLU A 228 1.76 -1.15 -10.24
C GLU A 228 1.14 0.01 -9.45
N VAL A 229 0.21 -0.28 -8.53
CA VAL A 229 -0.43 0.70 -7.64
C VAL A 229 0.21 0.63 -6.26
N ARG A 230 0.75 1.76 -5.79
CA ARG A 230 1.65 1.85 -4.61
C ARG A 230 1.14 2.74 -3.49
N ILE A 231 -0.10 3.24 -3.62
CA ILE A 231 -0.68 4.23 -2.69
C ILE A 231 -1.05 3.63 -1.33
N ALA A 232 -1.31 2.33 -1.27
CA ALA A 232 -1.81 1.67 -0.07
C ALA A 232 -0.74 1.56 1.03
N ASP A 233 -1.15 1.80 2.28
CA ASP A 233 -0.38 1.38 3.45
C ASP A 233 -0.32 -0.15 3.51
N ALA A 234 0.68 -0.71 4.20
CA ALA A 234 0.64 -2.11 4.57
C ALA A 234 -0.60 -2.40 5.43
N GLN A 235 -1.33 -3.49 5.15
CA GLN A 235 -2.59 -3.82 5.84
C GLN A 235 -2.40 -4.74 7.04
N LEU A 236 -3.23 -4.58 8.08
CA LEU A 236 -3.20 -5.41 9.29
C LEU A 236 -3.43 -6.91 8.97
N GLU A 237 -4.38 -7.20 8.08
CA GLU A 237 -4.89 -8.54 7.78
C GLU A 237 -4.70 -8.86 6.29
N ALA A 238 -4.38 -10.11 5.98
CA ALA A 238 -4.25 -10.57 4.60
C ALA A 238 -5.53 -10.34 3.78
N GLY A 239 -6.71 -10.52 4.40
CA GLY A 239 -7.99 -10.28 3.76
C GLY A 239 -8.23 -8.85 3.31
N ASP A 240 -7.67 -7.86 4.00
CA ASP A 240 -7.75 -6.45 3.57
C ASP A 240 -6.79 -6.18 2.41
N SER A 241 -5.59 -6.81 2.38
CA SER A 241 -4.69 -6.75 1.21
C SER A 241 -5.33 -7.38 -0.03
N VAL A 242 -5.99 -8.53 0.12
CA VAL A 242 -6.71 -9.18 -0.99
C VAL A 242 -7.91 -8.34 -1.45
N LEU A 243 -8.67 -7.71 -0.54
CA LEU A 243 -9.75 -6.77 -0.90
C LEU A 243 -9.23 -5.59 -1.73
N LEU A 244 -8.10 -5.00 -1.33
CA LEU A 244 -7.49 -3.92 -2.11
C LEU A 244 -7.03 -4.42 -3.49
N ALA A 245 -6.43 -5.61 -3.55
CA ALA A 245 -5.95 -6.19 -4.80
C ALA A 245 -7.10 -6.50 -5.78
N THR A 246 -8.23 -7.04 -5.30
CA THR A 246 -9.40 -7.32 -6.14
C THR A 246 -10.06 -6.04 -6.66
N LEU A 247 -10.16 -5.00 -5.82
CA LEU A 247 -10.64 -3.68 -6.23
C LEU A 247 -9.73 -3.04 -7.29
N VAL A 248 -8.41 -3.05 -7.07
CA VAL A 248 -7.44 -2.50 -8.02
C VAL A 248 -7.45 -3.29 -9.34
N ARG A 249 -7.55 -4.62 -9.28
CA ARG A 249 -7.67 -5.48 -10.47
C ARG A 249 -8.93 -5.17 -11.26
N GLY A 250 -10.07 -5.04 -10.59
CA GLY A 250 -11.34 -4.63 -11.22
C GLY A 250 -11.23 -3.26 -11.87
N LEU A 251 -10.64 -2.29 -11.16
CA LEU A 251 -10.44 -0.93 -11.68
C LEU A 251 -9.54 -0.89 -12.90
N VAL A 252 -8.38 -1.56 -12.86
CA VAL A 252 -7.46 -1.65 -14.00
C VAL A 252 -8.14 -2.32 -15.19
N SER A 253 -8.89 -3.39 -14.97
CA SER A 253 -9.59 -4.12 -16.03
C SER A 253 -10.70 -3.27 -16.66
N SER A 254 -11.51 -2.59 -15.86
CA SER A 254 -12.53 -1.65 -16.35
C SER A 254 -11.92 -0.48 -17.14
N LEU A 255 -10.81 0.08 -16.66
CA LEU A 255 -10.10 1.16 -17.37
C LEU A 255 -9.50 0.68 -18.70
N ALA A 256 -8.96 -0.54 -18.73
CA ALA A 256 -8.44 -1.13 -19.96
C ALA A 256 -9.55 -1.36 -21.01
N ALA A 257 -10.74 -1.76 -20.56
CA ALA A 257 -11.91 -1.98 -21.41
C ALA A 257 -12.57 -0.68 -21.91
N ALA A 258 -12.56 0.39 -21.10
CA ALA A 258 -13.17 1.68 -21.46
C ALA A 258 -12.47 2.41 -22.63
N GLY A 259 -11.24 2.01 -22.98
CA GLY A 259 -10.49 2.53 -24.12
C GLY A 259 -9.84 3.90 -23.85
N ALA A 260 -10.63 4.97 -23.81
CA ALA A 260 -10.15 6.33 -23.58
C ALA A 260 -10.39 6.78 -22.14
N ALA A 261 -9.36 7.32 -21.50
CA ALA A 261 -9.51 7.92 -20.17
C ALA A 261 -10.35 9.22 -20.27
N PRO A 262 -11.21 9.51 -19.27
CA PRO A 262 -11.90 10.78 -19.20
C PRO A 262 -10.89 11.93 -19.10
N ARG A 263 -11.35 13.17 -19.35
CA ARG A 263 -10.51 14.36 -19.22
C ARG A 263 -9.75 14.31 -17.88
N PRO A 264 -8.41 14.41 -17.90
CA PRO A 264 -7.62 14.33 -16.68
C PRO A 264 -8.01 15.44 -15.72
N PRO A 265 -8.13 15.16 -14.41
CA PRO A 265 -8.26 16.22 -13.43
C PRO A 265 -7.01 17.09 -13.39
N ASP A 266 -7.21 18.33 -12.96
CA ASP A 266 -6.12 19.28 -12.75
C ASP A 266 -5.17 18.75 -11.66
N PRO A 267 -3.83 18.85 -11.85
CA PRO A 267 -2.84 18.27 -10.95
C PRO A 267 -2.98 18.68 -9.48
N GLU A 268 -3.34 19.94 -9.22
CA GLU A 268 -3.54 20.49 -7.88
C GLU A 268 -4.71 19.84 -7.16
N LEU A 269 -5.77 19.44 -7.87
CA LEU A 269 -6.90 18.71 -7.28
C LEU A 269 -6.52 17.29 -6.92
N LEU A 270 -5.66 16.65 -7.72
CA LEU A 270 -5.13 15.32 -7.42
C LEU A 270 -4.25 15.36 -6.17
N ASP A 271 -3.36 16.34 -6.08
CA ASP A 271 -2.49 16.51 -4.92
C ASP A 271 -3.28 16.82 -3.64
N ALA A 272 -4.24 17.75 -3.71
CA ALA A 272 -5.15 18.05 -2.61
C ALA A 272 -5.99 16.83 -2.21
N GLY A 273 -6.44 16.03 -3.19
CA GLY A 273 -7.19 14.79 -2.97
C GLY A 273 -6.38 13.73 -2.22
N LEU A 274 -5.11 13.54 -2.60
CA LEU A 274 -4.20 12.63 -1.88
C LEU A 274 -4.00 13.10 -0.43
N TRP A 275 -3.78 14.40 -0.21
CA TRP A 275 -3.64 14.93 1.14
C TRP A 275 -4.93 14.76 1.97
N GLN A 276 -6.10 15.05 1.39
CA GLN A 276 -7.39 14.89 2.05
C GLN A 276 -7.65 13.43 2.43
N ALA A 277 -7.38 12.50 1.52
CA ALA A 277 -7.47 11.06 1.79
C ALA A 277 -6.53 10.62 2.92
N ALA A 278 -5.27 11.09 2.90
CA ALA A 278 -4.32 10.82 3.98
C ALA A 278 -4.83 11.33 5.33
N ARG A 279 -5.45 12.51 5.36
CA ARG A 279 -5.92 13.15 6.60
C ARG A 279 -7.17 12.50 7.18
N PHE A 280 -8.16 12.22 6.34
CA PHE A 280 -9.50 11.87 6.79
C PHE A 280 -9.90 10.42 6.54
N GLY A 281 -9.17 9.69 5.69
CA GLY A 281 -9.57 8.36 5.26
C GLY A 281 -10.99 8.37 4.70
N LEU A 282 -11.80 7.37 5.08
CA LEU A 282 -13.19 7.25 4.66
C LEU A 282 -14.20 8.04 5.52
N GLY A 283 -13.73 8.72 6.58
CA GLY A 283 -14.60 9.39 7.55
C GLY A 283 -15.04 10.79 7.19
N ALA A 284 -14.68 11.28 6.00
CA ALA A 284 -15.05 12.61 5.54
C ALA A 284 -15.34 12.62 4.04
N ASN A 285 -15.46 13.83 3.50
CA ASN A 285 -15.52 14.01 2.06
C ASN A 285 -14.15 13.77 1.44
N LEU A 286 -14.16 13.28 0.20
CA LEU A 286 -13.00 13.12 -0.66
C LEU A 286 -13.18 13.98 -1.92
N VAL A 287 -12.07 14.47 -2.47
CA VAL A 287 -12.07 15.20 -3.74
C VAL A 287 -12.76 14.35 -4.81
N SER A 288 -13.68 15.00 -5.51
CA SER A 288 -14.33 14.48 -6.70
C SER A 288 -13.90 15.30 -7.91
N HIS A 289 -14.06 14.73 -9.10
CA HIS A 289 -13.65 15.36 -10.35
C HIS A 289 -14.90 15.59 -11.22
N PRO A 290 -15.04 16.77 -11.89
CA PRO A 290 -14.00 17.77 -12.16
C PRO A 290 -13.68 18.76 -11.02
N GLY A 291 -14.36 18.70 -9.87
CA GLY A 291 -14.02 19.52 -8.71
C GLY A 291 -14.93 19.29 -7.50
N GLY A 292 -14.57 19.92 -6.37
CA GLY A 292 -15.31 19.81 -5.10
C GLY A 292 -14.95 18.56 -4.28
N SER A 293 -15.68 18.35 -3.19
CA SER A 293 -15.57 17.13 -2.38
C SER A 293 -16.95 16.54 -2.13
N VAL A 294 -17.05 15.21 -2.14
CA VAL A 294 -18.28 14.46 -1.87
C VAL A 294 -17.99 13.39 -0.81
N PRO A 295 -19.00 12.85 -0.11
CA PRO A 295 -18.78 11.82 0.90
C PRO A 295 -17.96 10.63 0.34
N ALA A 296 -17.00 10.12 1.11
CA ALA A 296 -16.18 8.99 0.69
C ALA A 296 -17.03 7.77 0.28
N ALA A 297 -18.12 7.50 1.00
CA ALA A 297 -19.07 6.44 0.68
C ALA A 297 -19.68 6.61 -0.73
N SER A 298 -19.99 7.84 -1.15
CA SER A 298 -20.50 8.11 -2.50
C SER A 298 -19.44 7.88 -3.58
N ARG A 299 -18.18 8.25 -3.31
CA ARG A 299 -17.05 7.95 -4.21
C ARG A 299 -16.81 6.45 -4.34
N LEU A 300 -16.95 5.73 -3.23
CA LEU A 300 -16.81 4.29 -3.18
C LEU A 300 -17.94 3.57 -3.93
N ALA A 301 -19.19 4.01 -3.76
CA ALA A 301 -20.30 3.50 -4.56
C ALA A 301 -20.05 3.69 -6.08
N ALA A 302 -19.61 4.89 -6.49
CA ALA A 302 -19.27 5.14 -7.88
C ALA A 302 -18.11 4.27 -8.41
N LEU A 303 -17.12 3.96 -7.56
CA LEU A 303 -16.07 3.00 -7.91
C LEU A 303 -16.66 1.60 -8.10
N LEU A 304 -17.48 1.13 -7.16
CA LEU A 304 -18.11 -0.20 -7.21
C LEU A 304 -18.97 -0.36 -8.46
N ASP A 305 -19.79 0.64 -8.80
CA ASP A 305 -20.58 0.64 -10.04
C ASP A 305 -19.67 0.55 -11.29
N PHE A 306 -18.54 1.28 -11.28
CA PHE A 306 -17.60 1.27 -12.40
C PHE A 306 -16.85 -0.07 -12.57
N VAL A 307 -16.57 -0.76 -11.46
CA VAL A 307 -15.85 -2.04 -11.49
C VAL A 307 -16.75 -3.27 -11.50
N ALA A 308 -18.07 -3.10 -11.34
CA ALA A 308 -19.02 -4.20 -11.22
C ALA A 308 -18.90 -5.25 -12.35
N PRO A 309 -18.82 -4.90 -13.64
CA PRO A 309 -18.68 -5.90 -14.70
C PRO A 309 -17.39 -6.73 -14.59
N ALA A 310 -16.28 -6.10 -14.18
CA ALA A 310 -15.00 -6.78 -14.01
C ALA A 310 -15.00 -7.69 -12.76
N LEU A 311 -15.68 -7.28 -11.69
CA LEU A 311 -15.85 -8.10 -10.50
C LEU A 311 -16.75 -9.31 -10.76
N GLU A 312 -17.81 -9.15 -11.56
CA GLU A 312 -18.69 -10.23 -12.00
C GLU A 312 -17.95 -11.25 -12.86
N GLU A 313 -17.16 -10.81 -13.86
CA GLU A 313 -16.34 -11.70 -14.69
C GLU A 313 -15.33 -12.49 -13.84
N ALA A 314 -14.79 -11.86 -12.79
CA ALA A 314 -13.82 -12.46 -11.89
C ALA A 314 -14.42 -13.32 -10.76
N GLY A 315 -15.74 -13.25 -10.53
CA GLY A 315 -16.40 -13.92 -9.40
C GLY A 315 -16.14 -13.27 -8.03
N ASP A 316 -15.77 -11.99 -8.00
CA ASP A 316 -15.33 -11.28 -6.78
C ASP A 316 -16.41 -10.36 -6.16
N THR A 317 -17.57 -10.23 -6.78
CA THR A 317 -18.61 -9.24 -6.40
C THR A 317 -19.02 -9.35 -4.92
N GLU A 318 -19.36 -10.56 -4.45
CA GLU A 318 -19.80 -10.77 -3.06
C GLU A 318 -18.67 -10.53 -2.06
N PHE A 319 -17.45 -10.97 -2.39
CA PHE A 319 -16.26 -10.77 -1.55
C PHE A 319 -15.96 -9.27 -1.38
N VAL A 320 -15.96 -8.51 -2.48
CA VAL A 320 -15.73 -7.06 -2.44
C VAL A 320 -16.83 -6.35 -1.67
N ALA A 321 -18.11 -6.68 -1.91
CA ALA A 321 -19.22 -6.08 -1.20
C ALA A 321 -19.13 -6.29 0.32
N ALA A 322 -18.82 -7.51 0.75
CA ALA A 322 -18.62 -7.84 2.17
C ALA A 322 -17.42 -7.09 2.77
N GLY A 323 -16.29 -7.05 2.05
CA GLY A 323 -15.10 -6.33 2.47
C GLY A 323 -15.32 -4.83 2.61
N ILE A 324 -15.99 -4.20 1.63
CA ILE A 324 -16.34 -2.78 1.70
C ILE A 324 -17.30 -2.50 2.85
N HIS A 325 -18.29 -3.35 3.08
CA HIS A 325 -19.19 -3.20 4.22
C HIS A 325 -18.43 -3.24 5.55
N ARG A 326 -17.45 -4.16 5.69
CA ARG A 326 -16.58 -4.25 6.87
C ARG A 326 -15.75 -2.98 7.09
N VAL A 327 -15.15 -2.45 6.02
CA VAL A 327 -14.31 -1.25 6.05
C VAL A 327 -15.15 0.02 6.32
N LEU A 328 -16.34 0.13 5.75
CA LEU A 328 -17.24 1.26 5.97
C LEU A 328 -17.94 1.22 7.34
N GLY A 329 -18.20 0.03 7.89
CA GLY A 329 -19.06 -0.14 9.06
C GLY A 329 -18.58 0.55 10.35
N GLY A 330 -17.34 1.05 10.40
CA GLY A 330 -16.86 1.95 11.47
C GLY A 330 -17.54 3.33 11.48
N HIS A 331 -18.13 3.75 10.36
CA HIS A 331 -18.69 5.09 10.15
C HIS A 331 -20.22 5.18 10.31
N ALA A 332 -20.92 4.03 10.34
CA ALA A 332 -22.38 3.97 10.32
C ALA A 332 -23.03 3.80 11.70
N GLY A 333 -22.30 3.99 12.81
CA GLY A 333 -22.83 3.80 14.17
C GLY A 333 -23.24 2.35 14.51
N SER A 334 -23.06 1.40 13.59
CA SER A 334 -23.23 -0.02 13.86
C SER A 334 -22.00 -0.55 14.60
N ALA A 335 -22.20 -1.21 15.73
CA ALA A 335 -21.15 -1.91 16.46
C ALA A 335 -20.57 -3.12 15.69
N ALA A 336 -21.06 -3.39 14.47
CA ALA A 336 -20.76 -4.57 13.68
C ALA A 336 -19.67 -4.37 12.61
N GLY A 337 -19.22 -3.14 12.34
CA GLY A 337 -18.10 -2.86 11.43
C GLY A 337 -16.76 -2.71 12.14
N SER A 338 -15.69 -3.23 11.55
CA SER A 338 -14.34 -3.11 12.10
C SER A 338 -13.68 -1.76 11.77
N GLY A 339 -14.01 -1.16 10.61
CA GLY A 339 -13.39 0.07 10.12
C GLY A 339 -12.08 -0.18 9.37
N THR A 340 -11.49 0.87 8.81
CA THR A 340 -10.14 0.87 8.23
C THR A 340 -9.09 0.45 9.26
N GLY A 341 -7.91 0.04 8.80
CA GLY A 341 -6.81 -0.33 9.69
C GLY A 341 -6.44 0.81 10.67
N ALA A 342 -6.46 2.06 10.22
CA ALA A 342 -6.23 3.22 11.06
C ALA A 342 -7.25 3.36 12.20
N GLU A 343 -8.52 3.10 11.93
CA GLU A 343 -9.58 3.14 12.95
C GLU A 343 -9.44 1.98 13.97
N ARG A 344 -9.05 0.80 13.49
CA ARG A 344 -8.79 -0.37 14.35
C ARG A 344 -7.60 -0.13 15.27
N GLN A 345 -6.49 0.41 14.76
CA GLN A 345 -5.33 0.80 15.58
C GLN A 345 -5.70 1.84 16.64
N ARG A 346 -6.44 2.90 16.28
CA ARG A 346 -6.92 3.91 17.24
C ARG A 346 -7.86 3.30 18.29
N ARG A 347 -8.73 2.38 17.89
CA ARG A 347 -9.63 1.67 18.80
C ARG A 347 -8.86 0.85 19.82
N ALA A 348 -7.84 0.10 19.38
CA ALA A 348 -6.98 -0.67 20.27
C ALA A 348 -6.27 0.23 21.30
N VAL A 349 -5.66 1.35 20.86
CA VAL A 349 -5.01 2.30 21.78
C VAL A 349 -6.01 2.92 22.77
N ARG A 350 -7.23 3.27 22.35
CA ARG A 350 -8.27 3.75 23.28
C ARG A 350 -8.69 2.69 24.30
N GLN A 351 -8.69 1.42 23.93
CA GLN A 351 -9.13 0.32 24.80
C GLN A 351 -8.07 -0.13 25.80
N GLY A 352 -6.79 -0.09 25.42
CA GLY A 352 -5.72 -0.63 26.27
C GLY A 352 -4.32 -0.12 25.96
N GLY A 353 -4.19 1.05 25.34
CA GLY A 353 -2.91 1.69 25.07
C GLY A 353 -2.01 0.91 24.11
N GLU A 354 -0.69 1.07 24.28
CA GLU A 354 0.33 0.38 23.48
C GLU A 354 0.25 -1.16 23.56
N PRO A 355 -0.02 -1.79 24.73
CA PRO A 355 -0.18 -3.24 24.80
C PRO A 355 -1.31 -3.77 23.91
N ALA A 356 -2.46 -3.08 23.87
CA ALA A 356 -3.58 -3.48 23.01
C ALA A 356 -3.27 -3.28 21.52
N LEU A 357 -2.48 -2.26 21.16
CA LEU A 357 -2.00 -2.07 19.79
C LEU A 357 -1.04 -3.19 19.36
N ALA A 358 -0.12 -3.58 20.23
CA ALA A 358 0.81 -4.69 19.97
C ALA A 358 0.07 -6.03 19.82
N GLU A 359 -0.97 -6.25 20.63
CA GLU A 359 -1.84 -7.42 20.52
C GLU A 359 -2.63 -7.43 19.20
N LEU A 360 -3.16 -6.28 18.78
CA LEU A 360 -3.82 -6.14 17.48
C LEU A 360 -2.88 -6.56 16.34
N PHE A 361 -1.64 -6.06 16.31
CA PHE A 361 -0.68 -6.45 15.28
C PHE A 361 -0.40 -7.95 15.28
N THR A 362 -0.25 -8.55 16.45
CA THR A 362 0.04 -9.99 16.57
C THR A 362 -1.13 -10.84 16.08
N ARG A 363 -2.37 -10.51 16.48
CA ARG A 363 -3.56 -11.28 16.13
C ARG A 363 -3.98 -11.13 14.68
N SER A 364 -3.90 -9.91 14.13
CA SER A 364 -4.32 -9.64 12.75
C SER A 364 -3.39 -10.25 11.70
N LEU A 365 -2.12 -10.49 12.05
CA LEU A 365 -1.10 -10.93 11.08
C LEU A 365 -1.48 -12.22 10.35
N VAL A 366 -2.08 -13.18 11.06
CA VAL A 366 -2.44 -14.52 10.55
C VAL A 366 -3.95 -14.80 10.61
N LEU A 367 -4.77 -13.74 10.73
CA LEU A 367 -6.22 -13.89 10.81
C LEU A 367 -6.77 -14.39 9.46
N GLU A 368 -7.53 -15.48 9.50
CA GLU A 368 -8.29 -15.96 8.35
C GLU A 368 -9.61 -15.17 8.22
N PRO A 369 -10.03 -14.81 6.98
CA PRO A 369 -11.14 -13.91 6.71
C PRO A 369 -12.54 -14.42 7.10
#